data_AF-A0A8J4UID3-F1
#
_entry.id   AF-A0A8J4UID3-F1
#
_cell.length_a   1.000
_cell.length_b   1.000
_cell.length_c   1.000
_cell.angle_alpha   90.00
_cell.angle_beta   90.00
_cell.angle_gamma   90.00
#
_symmetry.space_group_name_H-M   'P 1'
#
loop_
_entity.id
_entity.type
_entity.pdbx_description
1 polymer ?
#
loop_
_entity_poly.entity_id
_entity_poly.type
_entity_poly.pdbx_seq_one_letter_code
_entity_poly.pdbx_strand_id
1 'polypeptide(L)'
;FTETTHQSAIKPVHFQGGIKMSRRSSVADQSRNSSSGKSQRSESYGKYSNSRSNKQNSQGNVLCDFCMVKKMKAVKSCLTCLTSFCETHLQAHYDYPALMKHKLVAATGHLKEKICAEHDKLLEVFCRSDQMCVCVLCIMDEHKKHDIVSAAAERTEKQKQLSSKLMASQQKIDERVKKWQDLMQATETLKHSSQSVLEENERIFTELMQALERRYADVKEMIRAQETALIIQAERQLMAMEEEITLLRMKHNDLERLSHSEDHIHFLQSWQSLSTPSGYEDLSKLTLASLHSFDNVKKAISELKVQVEDVSKGELSKISSAAKEVQILQILEPKRREEFLQ
;
A
#
# COMPACT_ATOMS: atom_id res chain seq x y z
N PHE A 1 -88.67 15.81 -8.71
CA PHE A 1 -89.18 15.34 -7.42
C PHE A 1 -88.08 14.53 -6.75
N THR A 2 -87.72 14.94 -5.53
CA THR A 2 -86.96 14.23 -4.48
C THR A 2 -85.58 13.65 -4.79
N GLU A 3 -84.60 14.23 -4.09
CA GLU A 3 -83.26 13.69 -3.78
C GLU A 3 -83.31 12.23 -3.30
N THR A 4 -82.29 11.45 -3.66
CA THR A 4 -81.75 10.44 -2.75
C THR A 4 -80.29 10.17 -3.07
N THR A 5 -79.44 10.70 -2.21
CA THR A 5 -78.01 10.46 -2.10
C THR A 5 -77.78 9.04 -1.60
N HIS A 6 -77.00 8.22 -2.31
CA HIS A 6 -76.35 7.06 -1.72
C HIS A 6 -74.87 7.01 -2.12
N GLN A 7 -74.04 7.46 -1.18
CA GLN A 7 -72.61 7.20 -1.12
C GLN A 7 -72.38 5.70 -0.91
N SER A 8 -71.48 5.12 -1.70
CA SER A 8 -70.82 3.85 -1.39
C SER A 8 -69.34 3.99 -1.70
N ALA A 9 -68.56 3.90 -0.63
CA ALA A 9 -67.12 4.07 -0.59
C ALA A 9 -66.40 2.87 -1.22
N ILE A 10 -65.47 3.14 -2.14
CA ILE A 10 -64.47 2.17 -2.59
C ILE A 10 -63.11 2.69 -2.10
N LYS A 11 -62.49 1.93 -1.19
CA LYS A 11 -61.15 2.18 -0.65
C LYS A 11 -60.09 1.92 -1.74
N PRO A 12 -59.07 2.78 -1.91
CA PRO A 12 -57.92 2.44 -2.73
C PRO A 12 -57.00 1.46 -1.98
N VAL A 13 -56.67 0.34 -2.63
CA VAL A 13 -55.64 -0.59 -2.20
C VAL A 13 -54.27 0.01 -2.52
N HIS A 14 -53.51 0.35 -1.47
CA HIS A 14 -52.12 0.75 -1.57
C HIS A 14 -51.25 -0.46 -1.99
N PHE A 15 -50.70 -0.43 -3.20
CA PHE A 15 -49.61 -1.31 -3.59
C PHE A 15 -48.27 -0.68 -3.20
N GLN A 16 -47.76 -1.01 -2.01
CA GLN A 16 -46.41 -0.68 -1.59
C GLN A 16 -45.42 -1.72 -2.14
N GLY A 17 -44.83 -1.42 -3.29
CA GLY A 17 -43.73 -2.17 -3.91
C GLY A 17 -42.54 -1.27 -4.20
N GLY A 18 -42.06 -0.53 -3.20
CA GLY A 18 -40.85 0.28 -3.31
C GLY A 18 -39.61 -0.53 -2.98
N ILE A 19 -38.73 -0.75 -3.96
CA ILE A 19 -37.35 -1.18 -3.70
C ILE A 19 -36.66 0.00 -3.00
N LYS A 20 -36.63 -0.05 -1.66
CA LYS A 20 -35.77 0.81 -0.84
C LYS A 20 -34.33 0.34 -1.01
N MET A 21 -33.57 1.04 -1.86
CA MET A 21 -32.10 1.08 -1.74
C MET A 21 -31.79 1.78 -0.42
N SER A 22 -31.61 0.97 0.63
CA SER A 22 -31.31 1.45 1.97
C SER A 22 -29.89 2.03 1.99
N ARG A 23 -29.77 3.36 1.87
CA ARG A 23 -28.63 4.08 2.43
C ARG A 23 -28.67 3.87 3.94
N ARG A 24 -27.76 3.05 4.45
CA ARG A 24 -27.48 2.95 5.89
C ARG A 24 -26.09 3.53 6.13
N SER A 25 -26.07 4.83 6.37
CA SER A 25 -25.09 5.48 7.24
C SER A 25 -25.56 5.31 8.70
N SER A 26 -24.67 4.78 9.54
CA SER A 26 -24.72 4.80 11.01
C SER A 26 -23.25 4.73 11.44
N VAL A 27 -22.56 5.84 11.71
CA VAL A 27 -22.60 6.75 12.87
C VAL A 27 -21.89 6.18 14.11
N ALA A 28 -21.05 7.06 14.66
CA ALA A 28 -20.42 7.13 16.00
C ALA A 28 -19.07 6.38 16.18
N ASP A 29 -18.02 6.97 16.78
CA ASP A 29 -17.82 8.33 17.30
C ASP A 29 -16.34 8.56 17.68
N GLN A 30 -16.04 9.83 17.98
CA GLN A 30 -14.93 10.38 18.78
C GLN A 30 -13.65 10.88 18.09
N SER A 31 -13.71 12.17 17.71
CA SER A 31 -13.09 13.28 18.48
C SER A 31 -12.25 14.24 17.64
N ARG A 32 -12.85 15.39 17.31
CA ARG A 32 -12.14 16.68 17.21
C ARG A 32 -12.34 17.41 18.54
N ASN A 33 -11.24 17.83 19.16
CA ASN A 33 -11.25 19.01 20.02
C ASN A 33 -9.99 19.83 19.69
N SER A 34 -10.22 21.08 19.29
CA SER A 34 -9.19 22.11 19.19
C SER A 34 -9.52 23.18 20.22
N SER A 35 -8.66 23.36 21.21
CA SER A 35 -8.47 24.66 21.85
C SER A 35 -7.11 24.74 22.55
N SER A 36 -6.35 25.71 22.05
CA SER A 36 -5.14 26.36 22.54
C SER A 36 -4.73 26.17 24.01
N GLY A 37 -3.46 25.78 24.19
CA GLY A 37 -2.73 25.89 25.46
C GLY A 37 -1.25 25.61 25.25
N LYS A 38 -0.43 26.66 25.25
CA LYS A 38 1.04 26.62 25.13
C LYS A 38 1.67 25.75 26.22
N SER A 39 2.65 24.90 25.87
CA SER A 39 3.90 24.76 26.65
C SER A 39 4.93 23.91 25.89
N GLN A 40 6.19 24.25 26.12
CA GLN A 40 7.41 23.71 25.51
C GLN A 40 7.60 22.21 25.80
N ARG A 41 8.08 21.43 24.83
CA ARG A 41 9.36 20.69 24.92
C ARG A 41 9.67 19.87 23.67
N SER A 42 10.89 20.06 23.23
CA SER A 42 11.70 19.25 22.33
C SER A 42 12.09 17.90 22.93
N GLU A 43 12.09 16.83 22.14
CA GLU A 43 12.88 15.59 22.35
C GLU A 43 12.82 14.75 21.06
N SER A 44 13.90 14.67 20.28
CA SER A 44 15.09 13.79 20.45
C SER A 44 14.82 12.35 20.02
N TYR A 45 15.28 12.02 18.81
CA TYR A 45 15.47 10.66 18.34
C TYR A 45 16.43 9.91 19.29
N GLY A 46 16.00 8.70 19.68
CA GLY A 46 16.60 7.89 20.73
C GLY A 46 18.04 7.49 20.49
N LYS A 47 18.88 7.85 21.48
CA LYS A 47 20.19 7.25 21.74
C LYS A 47 19.96 5.87 22.35
N TYR A 48 20.35 4.81 21.65
CA TYR A 48 20.60 3.52 22.28
C TYR A 48 21.91 3.62 23.08
N SER A 49 21.78 3.83 24.38
CA SER A 49 22.83 3.63 25.37
C SER A 49 23.10 2.14 25.54
N ASN A 50 24.12 1.63 24.84
CA ASN A 50 24.74 0.36 25.19
C ASN A 50 25.97 0.64 26.06
N SER A 51 25.77 0.51 27.38
CA SER A 51 26.83 0.48 28.37
C SER A 51 27.66 -0.79 28.20
N ARG A 52 28.70 -0.71 27.36
CA ARG A 52 29.92 -1.52 27.54
C ARG A 52 31.08 -0.57 27.66
N SER A 53 31.60 -0.51 28.89
CA SER A 53 32.76 0.24 29.35
C SER A 53 34.01 -0.13 28.56
N ASN A 54 34.14 0.36 27.33
CA ASN A 54 35.42 0.40 26.66
C ASN A 54 36.06 1.74 27.02
N LYS A 55 36.90 1.74 28.05
CA LYS A 55 37.76 2.86 28.42
C LYS A 55 38.73 3.08 27.25
N GLN A 56 38.28 3.78 26.21
CA GLN A 56 39.15 4.44 25.27
C GLN A 56 39.88 5.52 26.05
N ASN A 57 41.11 5.19 26.43
CA ASN A 57 42.03 6.08 27.10
C ASN A 57 42.23 7.30 26.19
N SER A 58 41.69 8.44 26.60
CA SER A 58 41.96 9.71 25.94
C SER A 58 43.48 9.90 25.91
N GLN A 59 44.04 9.99 24.71
CA GLN A 59 45.40 10.48 24.51
C GLN A 59 45.46 11.91 25.05
N GLY A 60 45.76 12.08 26.34
CA GLY A 60 45.84 13.43 26.91
C GLY A 60 45.92 13.60 28.42
N ASN A 61 45.58 12.62 29.25
CA ASN A 61 45.52 12.82 30.72
C ASN A 61 46.45 11.89 31.51
N VAL A 62 47.70 11.76 31.08
CA VAL A 62 48.74 11.11 31.89
C VAL A 62 49.19 12.08 32.98
N LEU A 63 49.21 11.64 34.24
CA LEU A 63 49.61 12.47 35.39
C LEU A 63 51.08 12.26 35.74
N CYS A 64 51.67 13.23 36.43
CA CYS A 64 53.04 13.15 36.92
C CYS A 64 53.13 12.25 38.15
N ASP A 65 54.07 11.31 38.12
CA ASP A 65 54.25 10.33 39.21
C ASP A 65 54.85 10.95 40.47
N PHE A 66 55.65 12.02 40.33
CA PHE A 66 56.39 12.65 41.42
C PHE A 66 55.66 13.78 42.14
N CYS A 67 54.58 14.32 41.56
CA CYS A 67 53.76 15.31 42.25
C CYS A 67 53.07 14.68 43.47
N MET A 68 53.31 15.19 44.67
CA MET A 68 52.77 14.62 45.91
C MET A 68 51.39 15.18 46.28
N VAL A 69 51.20 16.51 46.20
CA VAL A 69 49.97 17.17 46.68
C VAL A 69 48.95 17.35 45.55
N LYS A 70 49.35 18.02 44.47
CA LYS A 70 48.52 18.22 43.27
C LYS A 70 49.16 17.54 42.08
N LYS A 71 48.57 16.44 41.60
CA LYS A 71 49.06 15.70 40.44
C LYS A 71 48.94 16.57 39.18
N MET A 72 50.07 17.08 38.71
CA MET A 72 50.14 17.85 37.48
C MET A 72 50.10 16.93 36.26
N LYS A 73 49.63 17.44 35.12
CA LYS A 73 49.67 16.72 33.84
C LYS A 73 51.13 16.46 33.45
N ALA A 74 51.42 15.22 33.05
CA ALA A 74 52.72 14.85 32.52
C ALA A 74 52.89 15.34 31.08
N VAL A 75 54.09 15.82 30.77
CA VAL A 75 54.48 16.32 29.44
C VAL A 75 55.34 15.27 28.72
N LYS A 76 56.23 14.59 29.46
CA LYS A 76 57.07 13.51 28.96
C LYS A 76 57.02 12.30 29.88
N SER A 77 57.30 11.14 29.31
CA SER A 77 57.58 9.91 30.03
C SER A 77 59.00 9.46 29.74
N CYS A 78 59.70 8.96 30.76
CA CYS A 78 61.05 8.41 30.63
C CYS A 78 60.97 6.90 30.45
N LEU A 79 61.53 6.40 29.34
CA LEU A 79 61.54 4.95 29.06
C LEU A 79 62.54 4.18 29.94
N THR A 80 63.47 4.88 30.60
CA THR A 80 64.42 4.29 31.55
C THR A 80 63.86 4.26 32.97
N CYS A 81 63.26 5.37 33.43
CA CYS A 81 62.67 5.45 34.77
C CYS A 81 61.29 4.79 34.87
N LEU A 82 60.63 4.54 33.72
CA LEU A 82 59.26 4.02 33.63
C LEU A 82 58.21 4.89 34.32
N THR A 83 58.49 6.20 34.36
CA THR A 83 57.66 7.20 35.03
C THR A 83 57.37 8.38 34.10
N SER A 84 56.29 9.10 34.41
CA SER A 84 55.80 10.28 33.71
C SER A 84 56.01 11.55 34.55
N PHE A 85 56.44 12.63 33.89
CA PHE A 85 56.89 13.86 34.52
C PHE A 85 56.12 15.07 34.00
N CYS A 86 55.66 15.95 34.90
CA CYS A 86 55.29 17.32 34.54
C CYS A 86 56.55 18.14 34.27
N GLU A 87 56.40 19.34 33.70
CA GLU A 87 57.53 20.20 33.31
C GLU A 87 58.56 20.38 34.45
N THR A 88 58.09 20.67 35.66
CA THR A 88 58.95 20.87 36.83
C THR A 88 59.76 19.63 37.20
N HIS A 89 59.14 18.45 37.22
CA HIS A 89 59.85 17.21 37.56
C HIS A 89 60.65 16.64 36.38
N LEU A 90 60.35 17.09 35.16
CA LEU A 90 61.12 16.74 33.97
C LEU A 90 62.47 17.46 33.95
N GLN A 91 62.56 18.64 34.57
CA GLN A 91 63.77 19.47 34.60
C GLN A 91 65.02 18.70 35.07
N ALA A 92 64.88 17.79 36.03
CA ALA A 92 65.98 16.94 36.48
C ALA A 92 66.59 16.07 35.36
N HIS A 93 65.81 15.69 34.35
CA HIS A 93 66.34 14.95 33.19
C HIS A 93 67.18 15.83 32.26
N TYR A 94 67.07 17.15 32.37
CA TYR A 94 67.88 18.09 31.62
C TYR A 94 69.04 18.65 32.44
N ASP A 95 68.94 18.74 33.77
CA ASP A 95 69.99 19.37 34.57
C ASP A 95 71.09 18.39 35.00
N TYR A 96 70.75 17.10 35.17
CA TYR A 96 71.70 16.09 35.64
C TYR A 96 72.32 15.29 34.47
N PRO A 97 73.66 15.30 34.30
CA PRO A 97 74.34 14.61 33.20
C PRO A 97 74.03 13.10 33.11
N ALA A 98 73.75 12.46 34.25
CA ALA A 98 73.36 11.05 34.31
C ALA A 98 71.98 10.78 33.69
N LEU A 99 71.03 11.70 33.86
CA LEU A 99 69.64 11.56 33.40
C LEU A 99 69.43 12.09 31.98
N MET A 100 70.30 12.98 31.50
CA MET A 100 70.27 13.49 30.12
C MET A 100 70.33 12.38 29.05
N LYS A 101 70.91 11.23 29.39
CA LYS A 101 71.00 10.06 28.49
C LYS A 101 69.71 9.26 28.42
N HIS A 102 68.75 9.52 29.30
CA HIS A 102 67.48 8.81 29.32
C HIS A 102 66.61 9.20 28.12
N LYS A 103 65.95 8.21 27.52
CA LYS A 103 65.07 8.41 26.37
C LYS A 103 63.70 8.90 26.84
N LEU A 104 63.41 10.18 26.61
CA LEU A 104 62.13 10.82 26.89
C LEU A 104 61.20 10.75 25.68
N VAL A 105 59.97 10.31 25.89
CA VAL A 105 58.90 10.26 24.87
C VAL A 105 57.71 11.10 25.30
N ALA A 106 56.78 11.38 24.37
CA ALA A 106 55.51 12.03 24.72
C ALA A 106 54.80 11.25 25.84
N ALA A 107 54.23 11.96 26.82
CA ALA A 107 53.60 11.35 27.97
C ALA A 107 52.57 10.28 27.54
N THR A 108 52.71 9.07 28.09
CA THR A 108 51.90 7.91 27.70
C THR A 108 51.52 7.09 28.92
N GLY A 109 50.26 6.67 29.01
CA GLY A 109 49.78 5.80 30.08
C GLY A 109 50.22 4.34 29.92
N HIS A 110 50.77 3.99 28.76
CA HIS A 110 51.10 2.63 28.35
C HIS A 110 52.62 2.37 28.43
N LEU A 111 53.31 2.92 29.44
CA LEU A 111 54.76 2.69 29.59
C LEU A 111 55.08 1.24 29.92
N LYS A 112 54.32 0.63 30.84
CA LYS A 112 54.52 -0.76 31.25
C LYS A 112 54.34 -1.75 30.09
N GLU A 113 53.40 -1.49 29.19
CA GLU A 113 53.15 -2.31 27.99
C GLU A 113 54.30 -2.28 26.98
N LYS A 114 55.26 -1.34 27.12
CA LYS A 114 56.44 -1.23 26.25
C LYS A 114 57.66 -1.95 26.82
N ILE A 115 57.54 -2.57 27.99
CA ILE A 115 58.64 -3.25 28.69
C ILE A 115 58.37 -4.74 28.70
N CYS A 116 59.39 -5.52 28.38
CA CYS A 116 59.37 -6.96 28.51
C CYS A 116 59.24 -7.35 29.98
N ALA A 117 58.21 -8.13 30.30
CA ALA A 117 57.93 -8.57 31.66
C ALA A 117 59.01 -9.48 32.25
N GLU A 118 59.80 -10.16 31.43
CA GLU A 118 60.84 -11.11 31.88
C GLU A 118 62.20 -10.45 32.08
N HIS A 119 62.50 -9.42 31.29
CA HIS A 119 63.85 -8.89 31.14
C HIS A 119 63.99 -7.42 31.55
N ASP A 120 62.88 -6.75 31.86
CA ASP A 120 62.82 -5.32 32.16
C ASP A 120 63.51 -4.44 31.10
N LYS A 121 63.47 -4.89 29.83
CA LYS A 121 64.00 -4.18 28.65
C LYS A 121 62.89 -3.74 27.72
N LEU A 122 63.12 -2.68 26.95
CA LEU A 122 62.15 -2.17 25.98
C LEU A 122 61.86 -3.21 24.87
N LEU A 123 60.58 -3.29 24.49
CA LEU A 123 60.10 -4.07 23.36
C LEU A 123 60.35 -3.32 22.04
N GLU A 124 61.60 -3.26 21.61
CA GLU A 124 62.01 -2.50 20.41
C GLU A 124 61.98 -3.34 19.11
N VAL A 125 61.71 -4.64 19.23
CA VAL A 125 61.79 -5.60 18.13
C VAL A 125 60.48 -6.38 18.00
N PHE A 126 60.11 -6.79 16.79
CA PHE A 126 58.91 -7.56 16.49
C PHE A 126 59.28 -8.93 15.91
N CYS A 127 58.78 -9.99 16.55
CA CYS A 127 58.87 -11.35 16.06
C CYS A 127 57.67 -11.63 15.14
N ARG A 128 57.91 -11.85 13.85
CA ARG A 128 56.86 -12.16 12.86
C ARG A 128 56.35 -13.59 12.99
N SER A 129 57.19 -14.53 13.42
CA SER A 129 56.78 -15.91 13.67
C SER A 129 55.70 -15.97 14.74
N ASP A 130 55.85 -15.19 15.82
CA ASP A 130 54.93 -15.20 16.96
C ASP A 130 53.96 -13.99 16.99
N GLN A 131 54.09 -13.07 16.03
CA GLN A 131 53.28 -11.84 15.90
C GLN A 131 53.25 -10.97 17.16
N MET A 132 54.40 -10.79 17.82
CA MET A 132 54.50 -10.03 19.07
C MET A 132 55.77 -9.18 19.16
N CYS A 133 55.71 -8.10 19.94
CA CYS A 133 56.89 -7.31 20.26
C CYS A 133 57.70 -8.00 21.37
N VAL A 134 59.02 -8.07 21.21
CA VAL A 134 59.98 -8.71 22.13
C VAL A 134 61.15 -7.77 22.41
N CYS A 135 61.89 -8.00 23.51
CA CYS A 135 63.12 -7.25 23.78
C CYS A 135 64.35 -7.94 23.21
N VAL A 136 65.51 -7.28 23.28
CA VAL A 136 66.77 -7.81 22.73
C VAL A 136 67.28 -9.07 23.42
N LEU A 137 66.93 -9.31 24.69
CA LEU A 137 67.32 -10.53 25.42
C LEU A 137 66.46 -11.72 24.98
N CYS A 138 65.15 -11.53 24.80
CA CYS A 138 64.25 -12.56 24.26
C CYS A 138 64.72 -13.12 22.89
N ILE A 139 65.41 -12.31 22.08
CA ILE A 139 65.98 -12.75 20.80
C ILE A 139 67.12 -13.75 21.00
N MET A 140 67.91 -13.58 22.05
CA MET A 140 69.06 -14.46 22.32
C MET A 140 68.62 -15.81 22.89
N ASP A 141 67.47 -15.83 23.56
CA ASP A 141 66.92 -17.00 24.23
C ASP A 141 65.86 -17.68 23.33
N GLU A 142 64.58 -17.37 23.55
CA GLU A 142 63.44 -18.07 22.96
C GLU A 142 63.24 -17.82 21.45
N HIS A 143 63.55 -16.63 20.95
CA HIS A 143 63.25 -16.24 19.56
C HIS A 143 64.44 -16.34 18.60
N LYS A 144 65.52 -17.05 18.98
CA LYS A 144 66.81 -17.06 18.25
C LYS A 144 66.74 -17.47 16.78
N LYS A 145 65.73 -18.25 16.39
CA LYS A 145 65.54 -18.74 15.02
C LYS A 145 64.29 -18.19 14.33
N HIS A 146 63.62 -17.21 14.93
CA HIS A 146 62.39 -16.65 14.37
C HIS A 146 62.68 -15.49 13.40
N ASP A 147 61.70 -15.16 12.55
CA ASP A 147 61.80 -13.98 11.69
C ASP A 147 61.61 -12.73 12.55
N ILE A 148 62.70 -11.99 12.74
CA ILE A 148 62.78 -10.87 13.67
C ILE A 148 63.14 -9.61 12.89
N VAL A 149 62.34 -8.56 13.09
CA VAL A 149 62.54 -7.23 12.49
C VAL A 149 62.39 -6.15 13.54
N SER A 150 62.94 -4.95 13.32
CA SER A 150 62.69 -3.84 14.26
C SER A 150 61.19 -3.49 14.30
N ALA A 151 60.68 -3.12 15.48
CA ALA A 151 59.26 -2.76 15.61
C ALA A 151 58.87 -1.56 14.72
N ALA A 152 59.83 -0.66 14.44
CA ALA A 152 59.64 0.46 13.53
C ALA A 152 59.49 0.02 12.06
N ALA A 153 60.28 -0.97 11.62
CA ALA A 153 60.19 -1.52 10.27
C ALA A 153 58.86 -2.27 10.09
N GLU A 154 58.48 -3.14 11.04
CA GLU A 154 57.20 -3.85 10.95
C GLU A 154 56.00 -2.91 10.99
N ARG A 155 56.05 -1.87 11.84
CA ARG A 155 55.01 -0.84 11.88
C ARG A 155 54.82 -0.20 10.50
N THR A 156 55.92 0.10 9.81
CA THR A 156 55.86 0.72 8.47
C THR A 156 55.13 -0.20 7.48
N GLU A 157 55.39 -1.50 7.54
CA GLU A 157 54.71 -2.48 6.67
C GLU A 157 53.24 -2.67 7.05
N LYS A 158 52.94 -2.85 8.33
CA LYS A 158 51.55 -2.94 8.83
C LYS A 158 50.75 -1.67 8.58
N GLN A 159 51.39 -0.50 8.57
CA GLN A 159 50.76 0.78 8.24
C GLN A 159 50.29 0.81 6.77
N LYS A 160 51.06 0.25 5.83
CA LYS A 160 50.63 0.10 4.43
C LYS A 160 49.45 -0.86 4.31
N GLN A 161 49.52 -2.01 4.98
CA GLN A 161 48.41 -2.97 5.00
C GLN A 161 47.14 -2.36 5.59
N LEU A 162 47.26 -1.59 6.66
CA LEU A 162 46.15 -0.86 7.26
C LEU A 162 45.54 0.14 6.27
N SER A 163 46.37 0.91 5.57
CA SER A 163 45.89 1.84 4.54
C SER A 163 45.11 1.13 3.43
N SER A 164 45.63 0.00 2.92
CA SER A 164 44.93 -0.81 1.93
C SER A 164 43.58 -1.36 2.45
N LYS A 165 43.55 -1.88 3.69
CA LYS A 165 42.32 -2.37 4.33
C LYS A 165 41.30 -1.25 4.56
N LEU A 166 41.75 -0.06 4.95
CA LEU A 166 40.87 1.11 5.11
C LEU A 166 40.25 1.52 3.77
N MET A 167 41.04 1.57 2.70
CA MET A 167 40.52 1.86 1.35
C MET A 167 39.50 0.81 0.90
N ALA A 168 39.80 -0.48 1.07
CA ALA A 168 38.87 -1.56 0.72
C ALA A 168 37.58 -1.51 1.56
N SER A 169 37.69 -1.17 2.85
CA SER A 169 36.53 -0.99 3.71
C SER A 169 35.69 0.22 3.29
N GLN A 170 36.32 1.33 2.93
CA GLN A 170 35.62 2.53 2.46
C GLN A 170 34.88 2.24 1.15
N GLN A 171 35.52 1.55 0.21
CA GLN A 171 34.86 1.16 -1.03
C GLN A 171 33.62 0.29 -0.78
N LYS A 172 33.71 -0.69 0.14
CA LYS A 172 32.54 -1.50 0.53
C LYS A 172 31.43 -0.65 1.15
N ILE A 173 31.76 0.35 1.97
CA ILE A 173 30.77 1.29 2.53
C ILE A 173 30.09 2.05 1.40
N ASP A 174 30.86 2.63 0.47
CA ASP A 174 30.33 3.43 -0.63
C ASP A 174 29.41 2.59 -1.55
N GLU A 175 29.81 1.35 -1.87
CA GLU A 175 28.98 0.40 -2.62
C GLU A 175 27.67 0.08 -1.91
N ARG A 176 27.69 -0.10 -0.59
CA ARG A 176 26.49 -0.40 0.20
C ARG A 176 25.58 0.82 0.35
N VAL A 177 26.15 2.01 0.50
CA VAL A 177 25.39 3.27 0.49
C VAL A 177 24.69 3.46 -0.86
N LYS A 178 25.38 3.20 -1.97
CA LYS A 178 24.78 3.26 -3.30
C LYS A 178 23.63 2.27 -3.45
N LYS A 179 23.84 1.00 -3.10
CA LYS A 179 22.76 -0.02 -3.13
C LYS A 179 21.57 0.36 -2.25
N TRP A 180 21.82 0.98 -1.10
CA TRP A 180 20.75 1.47 -0.22
C TRP A 180 19.98 2.62 -0.87
N GLN A 181 20.64 3.56 -1.53
CA GLN A 181 20.00 4.63 -2.30
C GLN A 181 19.16 4.08 -3.46
N ASP A 182 19.71 3.13 -4.23
CA ASP A 182 19.01 2.47 -5.33
C ASP A 182 17.72 1.77 -4.83
N LEU A 183 17.81 1.08 -3.68
CA LEU A 183 16.65 0.42 -3.05
C LEU A 183 15.61 1.42 -2.55
N MET A 184 16.02 2.53 -1.95
CA MET A 184 15.10 3.59 -1.55
C MET A 184 14.35 4.15 -2.76
N GLN A 185 15.05 4.45 -3.85
CA GLN A 185 14.44 4.97 -5.07
C GLN A 185 13.49 3.96 -5.72
N ALA A 186 13.87 2.68 -5.79
CA ALA A 186 13.01 1.63 -6.31
C ALA A 186 11.73 1.48 -5.47
N THR A 187 11.85 1.59 -4.14
CA THR A 187 10.71 1.52 -3.22
C THR A 187 9.74 2.69 -3.43
N GLU A 188 10.25 3.91 -3.53
CA GLU A 188 9.38 5.08 -3.77
C GLU A 188 8.75 5.04 -5.16
N THR A 189 9.48 4.57 -6.17
CA THR A 189 8.95 4.38 -7.53
C THR A 189 7.82 3.35 -7.54
N LEU A 190 7.98 2.23 -6.83
CA LEU A 190 6.92 1.23 -6.69
C LEU A 190 5.69 1.82 -6.00
N LYS A 191 5.89 2.59 -4.92
CA LYS A 191 4.80 3.22 -4.20
C LYS A 191 4.02 4.20 -5.09
N HIS A 192 4.70 5.05 -5.84
CA HIS A 192 4.07 5.94 -6.81
C HIS A 192 3.34 5.18 -7.93
N SER A 193 3.97 4.13 -8.47
CA SER A 193 3.35 3.29 -9.50
C SER A 193 2.08 2.60 -8.99
N SER A 194 2.14 2.00 -7.79
CA SER A 194 0.98 1.37 -7.16
C SER A 194 -0.15 2.36 -6.94
N GLN A 195 0.15 3.58 -6.47
CA GLN A 195 -0.85 4.63 -6.26
C GLN A 195 -1.51 5.04 -7.58
N SER A 196 -0.72 5.22 -8.64
CA SER A 196 -1.24 5.54 -9.97
C SER A 196 -2.16 4.44 -10.52
N VAL A 197 -1.83 3.16 -10.31
CA VAL A 197 -2.71 2.04 -10.70
C VAL A 197 -4.00 2.04 -9.90
N LEU A 198 -3.97 2.38 -8.61
CA LEU A 198 -5.19 2.46 -7.78
C LEU A 198 -6.12 3.60 -8.22
N GLU A 199 -5.56 4.76 -8.56
CA GLU A 199 -6.32 5.90 -9.09
C GLU A 199 -6.96 5.58 -10.45
N GLU A 200 -6.19 4.93 -11.34
CA GLU A 200 -6.69 4.45 -12.63
C GLU A 200 -7.81 3.41 -12.45
N ASN A 201 -7.63 2.47 -11.50
CA ASN A 201 -8.63 1.48 -11.15
C ASN A 201 -9.93 2.16 -10.65
N GLU A 202 -9.83 3.14 -9.75
CA GLU A 202 -11.00 3.90 -9.28
C GLU A 202 -11.72 4.62 -10.42
N ARG A 203 -10.97 5.26 -11.33
CA ARG A 203 -11.53 5.94 -12.51
C ARG A 203 -12.29 4.96 -13.40
N ILE A 204 -11.63 3.88 -13.83
CA ILE A 204 -12.21 2.88 -14.74
C ILE A 204 -13.47 2.25 -14.13
N PHE A 205 -13.43 1.83 -12.87
CA PHE A 205 -14.59 1.19 -12.24
C PHE A 205 -15.75 2.17 -12.05
N THR A 206 -15.46 3.45 -11.78
CA THR A 206 -16.49 4.49 -11.73
C THR A 206 -17.18 4.67 -13.09
N GLU A 207 -16.40 4.73 -14.18
CA GLU A 207 -16.95 4.83 -15.55
C GLU A 207 -17.80 3.61 -15.92
N LEU A 208 -17.35 2.40 -15.53
CA LEU A 208 -18.09 1.16 -15.75
C LEU A 208 -19.42 1.13 -14.97
N MET A 209 -19.41 1.58 -13.71
CA MET A 209 -20.64 1.67 -12.92
C MET A 209 -21.63 2.64 -13.55
N GLN A 210 -21.19 3.82 -13.97
CA GLN A 210 -22.05 4.80 -14.66
C GLN A 210 -22.57 4.25 -15.99
N ALA A 211 -21.77 3.47 -16.72
CA ALA A 211 -22.22 2.82 -17.95
C ALA A 211 -23.31 1.78 -17.67
N LEU A 212 -23.15 0.95 -16.63
CA LEU A 212 -24.15 -0.04 -16.21
C LEU A 212 -25.44 0.64 -15.73
N GLU A 213 -25.35 1.75 -14.99
CA GLU A 213 -26.51 2.54 -14.57
C GLU A 213 -27.29 3.09 -15.77
N ARG A 214 -26.59 3.62 -16.79
CA ARG A 214 -27.21 4.07 -18.05
C ARG A 214 -27.92 2.91 -18.76
N ARG A 215 -27.27 1.75 -18.91
CA ARG A 215 -27.87 0.57 -19.55
C ARG A 215 -29.09 0.06 -18.78
N TYR A 216 -29.06 0.11 -17.45
CA TYR A 216 -30.21 -0.22 -16.62
C TYR A 216 -31.39 0.73 -16.89
N ALA A 217 -31.13 2.04 -17.00
CA ALA A 217 -32.16 3.02 -17.35
C ALA A 217 -32.74 2.75 -18.75
N ASP A 218 -31.89 2.49 -19.75
CA ASP A 218 -32.31 2.17 -21.13
C ASP A 218 -33.27 0.98 -21.16
N VAL A 219 -32.91 -0.15 -20.51
CA VAL A 219 -33.75 -1.35 -20.46
C VAL A 219 -35.08 -1.07 -19.77
N LYS A 220 -35.07 -0.30 -18.68
CA LYS A 220 -36.29 0.09 -17.97
C LYS A 220 -37.21 0.93 -18.85
N GLU A 221 -36.68 1.89 -19.59
CA GLU A 221 -37.46 2.73 -20.50
C GLU A 221 -38.02 1.92 -21.67
N MET A 222 -37.24 1.00 -22.26
CA MET A 222 -37.72 0.11 -23.32
C MET A 222 -38.95 -0.72 -22.89
N ILE A 223 -38.91 -1.30 -21.68
CA ILE A 223 -40.03 -2.08 -21.15
C ILE A 223 -41.27 -1.19 -20.96
N ARG A 224 -41.10 0.00 -20.37
CA ARG A 224 -42.21 0.94 -20.11
C ARG A 224 -42.82 1.48 -21.40
N ALA A 225 -42.00 1.80 -22.39
CA ALA A 225 -42.46 2.26 -23.69
C ALA A 225 -43.30 1.18 -24.38
N GLN A 226 -42.83 -0.08 -24.37
CA GLN A 226 -43.58 -1.19 -24.97
C GLN A 226 -44.87 -1.51 -24.23
N GLU A 227 -44.85 -1.52 -22.89
CA GLU A 227 -46.05 -1.69 -22.05
C GLU A 227 -47.09 -0.62 -22.39
N THR A 228 -46.70 0.65 -22.40
CA THR A 228 -47.58 1.78 -22.70
C THR A 228 -48.17 1.68 -24.10
N ALA A 229 -47.35 1.35 -25.11
CA ALA A 229 -47.80 1.21 -26.49
C ALA A 229 -48.86 0.10 -26.65
N LEU A 230 -48.63 -1.06 -26.02
CA LEU A 230 -49.57 -2.18 -26.05
C LEU A 230 -50.87 -1.86 -25.31
N ILE A 231 -50.80 -1.15 -24.18
CA ILE A 231 -51.99 -0.70 -23.44
C ILE A 231 -52.82 0.28 -24.27
N ILE A 232 -52.20 1.31 -24.85
CA ILE A 232 -52.91 2.28 -25.72
C ILE A 232 -53.57 1.58 -26.91
N GLN A 233 -52.89 0.60 -27.50
CA GLN A 233 -53.45 -0.20 -28.58
C GLN A 233 -54.67 -1.01 -28.11
N ALA A 234 -54.58 -1.67 -26.95
CA ALA A 234 -55.67 -2.46 -26.38
C ALA A 234 -56.88 -1.59 -26.02
N GLU A 235 -56.65 -0.44 -25.39
CA GLU A 235 -57.72 0.52 -25.04
C GLU A 235 -58.47 1.02 -26.29
N ARG A 236 -57.75 1.30 -27.39
CA ARG A 236 -58.39 1.68 -28.66
C ARG A 236 -59.31 0.58 -29.19
N GLN A 237 -58.87 -0.68 -29.11
CA GLN A 237 -59.68 -1.82 -29.56
C GLN A 237 -60.89 -2.05 -28.65
N LEU A 238 -60.72 -1.90 -27.33
CA LEU A 238 -61.82 -2.00 -26.38
C LEU A 238 -62.90 -0.94 -26.63
N MET A 239 -62.51 0.32 -26.88
CA MET A 239 -63.45 1.38 -27.23
C MET A 239 -64.22 1.08 -28.52
N ALA A 240 -63.52 0.58 -29.55
CA ALA A 240 -64.17 0.20 -30.82
C ALA A 240 -65.17 -0.95 -30.62
N MET A 241 -64.82 -1.97 -29.81
CA MET A 241 -65.73 -3.06 -29.48
C MET A 241 -66.93 -2.59 -28.65
N GLU A 242 -66.75 -1.66 -27.71
CA GLU A 242 -67.84 -1.11 -26.91
C GLU A 242 -68.86 -0.34 -27.76
N GLU A 243 -68.37 0.44 -28.74
CA GLU A 243 -69.22 1.12 -29.72
C GLU A 243 -69.98 0.12 -30.59
N GLU A 244 -69.31 -0.90 -31.13
CA GLU A 244 -69.95 -1.95 -31.94
C GLU A 244 -71.02 -2.71 -31.16
N ILE A 245 -70.73 -3.12 -29.91
CA ILE A 245 -71.70 -3.78 -29.03
C ILE A 245 -72.93 -2.88 -28.82
N THR A 246 -72.73 -1.57 -28.66
CA THR A 246 -73.83 -0.61 -28.47
C THR A 246 -74.71 -0.54 -29.71
N LEU A 247 -74.13 -0.41 -30.90
CA LEU A 247 -74.85 -0.40 -32.17
C LEU A 247 -75.60 -1.72 -32.43
N LEU A 248 -74.95 -2.86 -32.12
CA LEU A 248 -75.53 -4.19 -32.21
C LEU A 248 -76.74 -4.34 -31.28
N ARG A 249 -76.64 -3.87 -30.03
CA ARG A 249 -77.76 -3.87 -29.08
C ARG A 249 -78.92 -3.01 -29.55
N MET A 250 -78.66 -1.83 -30.11
CA MET A 250 -79.70 -0.98 -30.69
C MET A 250 -80.43 -1.69 -31.83
N LYS A 251 -79.68 -2.23 -32.79
CA LYS A 251 -80.25 -2.99 -33.92
C LYS A 251 -81.04 -4.21 -33.44
N HIS A 252 -80.54 -4.93 -32.44
CA HIS A 252 -81.24 -6.06 -31.84
C HIS A 252 -82.59 -5.64 -31.22
N ASN A 253 -82.62 -4.56 -30.45
CA ASN A 253 -83.84 -4.05 -29.84
C ASN A 253 -84.87 -3.60 -30.89
N ASP A 254 -84.44 -2.97 -31.99
CA ASP A 254 -85.33 -2.59 -33.08
C ASP A 254 -85.92 -3.81 -33.80
N LEU A 255 -85.12 -4.85 -34.03
CA LEU A 255 -85.58 -6.13 -34.58
C LEU A 255 -86.54 -6.84 -33.62
N GLU A 256 -86.26 -6.86 -32.32
CA GLU A 256 -87.12 -7.43 -31.30
C GLU A 256 -88.48 -6.72 -31.28
N ARG A 257 -88.51 -5.38 -31.27
CA ARG A 257 -89.74 -4.59 -31.35
C ARG A 257 -90.53 -4.88 -32.63
N LEU A 258 -89.84 -5.00 -33.78
CA LEU A 258 -90.49 -5.30 -35.04
C LEU A 258 -91.12 -6.71 -35.05
N SER A 259 -90.48 -7.69 -34.42
CA SER A 259 -90.98 -9.07 -34.34
C SER A 259 -92.32 -9.20 -33.60
N HIS A 260 -92.61 -8.27 -32.69
CA HIS A 260 -93.88 -8.19 -31.94
C HIS A 260 -94.92 -7.29 -32.61
N SER A 261 -94.66 -6.75 -33.81
CA SER A 261 -95.57 -5.86 -34.52
C SER A 261 -96.68 -6.66 -35.23
N GLU A 262 -97.94 -6.34 -34.94
CA GLU A 262 -99.10 -6.92 -35.63
C GLU A 262 -99.45 -6.19 -36.95
N ASP A 263 -98.84 -5.02 -37.22
CA ASP A 263 -99.06 -4.26 -38.45
C ASP A 263 -98.19 -4.81 -39.60
N HIS A 264 -98.83 -5.53 -40.51
CA HIS A 264 -98.16 -6.17 -41.65
C HIS A 264 -97.46 -5.19 -42.59
N ILE A 265 -97.94 -3.96 -42.76
CA ILE A 265 -97.33 -2.97 -43.67
C ILE A 265 -96.09 -2.39 -43.00
N HIS A 266 -96.20 -1.97 -41.74
CA HIS A 266 -95.06 -1.48 -40.97
C HIS A 266 -93.98 -2.57 -40.83
N PHE A 267 -94.37 -3.83 -40.63
CA PHE A 267 -93.45 -4.96 -40.63
C PHE A 267 -92.61 -5.02 -41.91
N LEU A 268 -93.27 -5.04 -43.07
CA LEU A 268 -92.59 -5.16 -44.37
C LEU A 268 -91.70 -3.95 -44.69
N GLN A 269 -92.13 -2.73 -44.33
CA GLN A 269 -91.35 -1.51 -44.56
C GLN A 269 -90.12 -1.41 -43.64
N SER A 270 -90.30 -1.67 -42.35
CA SER A 270 -89.22 -1.62 -41.36
C SER A 270 -88.25 -2.79 -41.52
N TRP A 271 -88.72 -3.97 -41.95
CA TRP A 271 -87.86 -5.11 -42.29
C TRP A 271 -86.87 -4.77 -43.42
N GLN A 272 -87.31 -4.09 -44.48
CA GLN A 272 -86.42 -3.67 -45.57
C GLN A 272 -85.30 -2.75 -45.09
N SER A 273 -85.59 -1.89 -44.10
CA SER A 273 -84.59 -0.99 -43.52
C SER A 273 -83.61 -1.73 -42.60
N LEU A 274 -84.11 -2.64 -41.75
CA LEU A 274 -83.30 -3.33 -40.73
C LEU A 274 -82.50 -4.54 -41.26
N SER A 275 -82.92 -5.13 -42.37
CA SER A 275 -82.27 -6.31 -42.97
C SER A 275 -80.93 -5.99 -43.64
N THR A 276 -80.63 -4.70 -43.87
CA THR A 276 -79.31 -4.29 -44.37
C THR A 276 -78.23 -4.52 -43.30
N PRO A 277 -77.07 -5.10 -43.62
CA PRO A 277 -75.95 -5.18 -42.69
C PRO A 277 -75.61 -3.79 -42.14
N SER A 278 -75.39 -3.72 -40.83
CA SER A 278 -74.95 -2.47 -40.20
C SER A 278 -73.55 -2.15 -40.75
N GLY A 279 -73.33 -0.92 -41.22
CA GLY A 279 -72.11 -0.52 -41.94
C GLY A 279 -70.85 -0.39 -41.09
N TYR A 280 -70.78 -1.04 -39.92
CA TYR A 280 -69.55 -1.06 -39.11
C TYR A 280 -68.59 -2.14 -39.62
N GLU A 281 -67.30 -1.98 -39.33
CA GLU A 281 -66.28 -2.99 -39.62
C GLU A 281 -66.48 -4.23 -38.74
N ASP A 282 -66.54 -5.40 -39.37
CA ASP A 282 -66.67 -6.69 -38.68
C ASP A 282 -65.39 -6.99 -37.85
N LEU A 283 -65.39 -6.63 -36.56
CA LEU A 283 -64.27 -6.84 -35.63
C LEU A 283 -64.13 -8.31 -35.20
N SER A 284 -64.99 -9.22 -35.65
CA SER A 284 -64.92 -10.66 -35.32
C SER A 284 -63.64 -11.35 -35.83
N LYS A 285 -62.81 -10.65 -36.61
CA LYS A 285 -61.49 -11.09 -37.09
C LYS A 285 -60.34 -10.78 -36.12
N LEU A 286 -60.57 -10.06 -35.03
CA LEU A 286 -59.53 -9.81 -34.03
C LEU A 286 -59.17 -11.11 -33.31
N THR A 287 -57.98 -11.63 -33.64
CA THR A 287 -57.40 -12.77 -32.92
C THR A 287 -56.52 -12.23 -31.81
N LEU A 288 -56.76 -12.66 -30.56
CA LEU A 288 -55.91 -12.34 -29.44
C LEU A 288 -54.50 -12.93 -29.68
N ALA A 289 -53.45 -12.10 -29.63
CA ALA A 289 -52.09 -12.60 -29.78
C ALA A 289 -51.77 -13.59 -28.65
N SER A 290 -51.08 -14.70 -28.92
CA SER A 290 -50.80 -15.70 -27.86
C SER A 290 -49.79 -15.22 -26.81
N LEU A 291 -49.07 -14.11 -27.03
CA LEU A 291 -47.97 -13.65 -26.18
C LEU A 291 -48.27 -12.28 -25.57
N HIS A 292 -48.50 -12.24 -24.25
CA HIS A 292 -48.75 -11.02 -23.47
C HIS A 292 -47.77 -10.82 -22.31
N SER A 293 -46.66 -11.57 -22.28
CA SER A 293 -45.68 -11.53 -21.20
C SER A 293 -44.33 -11.02 -21.67
N PHE A 294 -43.57 -10.42 -20.74
CA PHE A 294 -42.18 -10.00 -20.94
C PHE A 294 -41.17 -11.11 -20.55
N ASP A 295 -41.57 -12.39 -20.59
CA ASP A 295 -40.72 -13.50 -20.15
C ASP A 295 -39.42 -13.61 -20.96
N ASN A 296 -39.48 -13.33 -22.26
CA ASN A 296 -38.29 -13.29 -23.13
C ASN A 296 -37.34 -12.16 -22.71
N VAL A 297 -37.87 -11.00 -22.30
CA VAL A 297 -37.05 -9.89 -21.80
C VAL A 297 -36.39 -10.27 -20.48
N LYS A 298 -37.13 -10.89 -19.56
CA LYS A 298 -36.60 -11.41 -18.29
C LYS A 298 -35.48 -12.44 -18.53
N LYS A 299 -35.65 -13.33 -19.52
CA LYS A 299 -34.63 -14.29 -19.92
C LYS A 299 -33.37 -13.59 -20.44
N ALA A 300 -33.52 -12.63 -21.36
CA ALA A 300 -32.40 -11.85 -21.90
C ALA A 300 -31.62 -11.08 -20.82
N ILE A 301 -32.31 -10.47 -19.85
CA ILE A 301 -31.67 -9.80 -18.70
C ILE A 301 -30.87 -10.81 -17.86
N SER A 302 -31.40 -12.02 -17.68
CA SER A 302 -30.71 -13.08 -16.93
C SER A 302 -29.46 -13.57 -17.66
N GLU A 303 -29.52 -13.70 -18.98
CA GLU A 303 -28.37 -14.06 -19.82
C GLU A 303 -27.28 -12.98 -19.78
N LEU A 304 -27.67 -11.70 -19.85
CA LEU A 304 -26.73 -10.57 -19.70
C LEU A 304 -25.97 -10.62 -18.38
N LYS A 305 -26.66 -10.92 -17.26
CA LYS A 305 -26.03 -11.06 -15.95
C LYS A 305 -24.91 -12.11 -15.97
N VAL A 306 -25.20 -13.30 -16.50
CA VAL A 306 -24.22 -14.40 -16.55
C VAL A 306 -22.99 -14.00 -17.36
N GLN A 307 -23.19 -13.36 -18.52
CA GLN A 307 -22.09 -12.89 -19.36
C GLN A 307 -21.20 -11.87 -18.64
N VAL A 308 -21.79 -10.89 -17.94
CA VAL A 308 -21.03 -9.89 -17.18
C VAL A 308 -20.21 -10.54 -16.07
N GLU A 309 -20.79 -11.50 -15.33
CA GLU A 309 -20.08 -12.21 -14.26
C GLU A 309 -18.90 -13.05 -14.79
N ASP A 310 -19.07 -13.74 -15.91
CA ASP A 310 -18.04 -14.63 -16.46
C ASP A 310 -16.87 -13.86 -17.07
N VAL A 311 -17.15 -12.77 -17.80
CA VAL A 311 -16.10 -11.86 -18.29
C VAL A 311 -15.32 -11.27 -17.11
N SER A 312 -16.04 -10.84 -16.06
CA SER A 312 -15.40 -10.24 -14.87
C SER A 312 -14.44 -11.21 -14.17
N LYS A 313 -14.84 -12.48 -13.98
CA LYS A 313 -13.96 -13.50 -13.38
C LYS A 313 -12.68 -13.71 -14.20
N GLY A 314 -12.81 -13.79 -15.53
CA GLY A 314 -11.69 -13.96 -16.44
C GLY A 314 -10.67 -12.81 -16.32
N GLU A 315 -11.13 -11.57 -16.39
CA GLU A 315 -10.25 -10.41 -16.33
C GLU A 315 -9.62 -10.21 -14.93
N LEU A 316 -10.36 -10.45 -13.85
CA LEU A 316 -9.82 -10.39 -12.49
C LEU A 316 -8.66 -11.36 -12.27
N SER A 317 -8.71 -12.55 -12.89
CA SER A 317 -7.63 -13.52 -12.81
C SER A 317 -6.34 -13.03 -13.50
N LYS A 318 -6.47 -12.32 -14.63
CA LYS A 318 -5.34 -11.71 -15.35
C LYS A 318 -4.73 -10.56 -14.55
N ILE A 319 -5.57 -9.68 -14.00
CA ILE A 319 -5.15 -8.57 -13.13
C ILE A 319 -4.39 -9.12 -11.91
N SER A 320 -4.91 -10.16 -11.26
CA SER A 320 -4.26 -10.80 -10.12
C SER A 320 -2.89 -11.39 -10.48
N SER A 321 -2.75 -11.94 -11.68
CA SER A 321 -1.49 -12.51 -12.16
C SER A 321 -0.46 -11.41 -12.43
N ALA A 322 -0.83 -10.36 -13.17
CA ALA A 322 0.03 -9.21 -13.43
C ALA A 322 0.50 -8.51 -12.13
N ALA A 323 -0.37 -8.40 -11.13
CA ALA A 323 0.00 -7.82 -9.83
C ALA A 323 1.09 -8.62 -9.10
N LYS A 324 1.16 -9.95 -9.30
CA LYS A 324 2.16 -10.83 -8.67
C LYS A 324 3.52 -10.79 -9.37
N GLU A 325 3.61 -10.28 -10.59
CA GLU A 325 4.87 -10.19 -11.35
C GLU A 325 5.77 -9.06 -10.83
N VAL A 326 5.22 -8.09 -10.10
CA VAL A 326 5.95 -6.93 -9.60
C VAL A 326 6.88 -7.32 -8.45
N GLN A 327 8.19 -7.09 -8.60
CA GLN A 327 9.22 -7.40 -7.60
C GLN A 327 10.25 -6.27 -7.50
N ILE A 328 10.69 -5.97 -6.27
CA ILE A 328 11.78 -5.00 -6.01
C ILE A 328 13.14 -5.68 -6.08
N LEU A 329 13.23 -6.92 -5.59
CA LEU A 329 14.49 -7.64 -5.43
C LEU A 329 14.56 -8.77 -6.45
N GLN A 330 15.60 -8.75 -7.28
CA GLN A 330 16.06 -9.94 -7.97
C GLN A 330 17.18 -10.57 -7.13
N ILE A 331 16.90 -11.70 -6.50
CA ILE A 331 17.97 -12.52 -5.93
C ILE A 331 18.73 -13.09 -7.11
N LEU A 332 19.85 -12.48 -7.47
CA LEU A 332 20.83 -13.12 -8.34
C LEU A 332 21.44 -14.27 -7.54
N GLU A 333 21.03 -15.50 -7.82
CA GLU A 333 21.80 -16.66 -7.39
C GLU A 333 23.22 -16.51 -7.95
N PRO A 334 24.26 -16.65 -7.11
CA PRO A 334 25.63 -16.45 -7.56
C PRO A 334 25.97 -17.45 -8.65
N LYS A 335 26.27 -16.94 -9.86
CA LYS A 335 26.55 -17.76 -11.04
C LYS A 335 27.93 -18.43 -10.98
N ARG A 336 28.76 -18.10 -9.98
CA ARG A 336 30.11 -18.66 -9.81
C ARG A 336 30.44 -18.97 -8.36
N ARG A 337 31.07 -20.13 -8.16
CA ARG A 337 31.53 -20.67 -6.87
C ARG A 337 32.49 -19.74 -6.11
N GLU A 338 33.17 -18.83 -6.82
CA GLU A 338 34.10 -17.86 -6.22
C GLU A 338 33.39 -16.76 -5.41
N GLU A 339 32.12 -16.45 -5.69
CA GLU A 339 31.36 -15.39 -4.99
C GLU A 339 30.80 -15.85 -3.63
N PHE A 340 30.83 -17.16 -3.35
CA PHE A 340 30.30 -17.75 -2.11
C PHE A 340 31.33 -17.80 -0.96
N LEU A 341 32.62 -17.59 -1.25
CA LEU A 341 33.73 -17.90 -0.33
C LEU A 341 34.59 -16.70 0.10
N GLN A 342 34.09 -15.46 -0.01
CA GLN A 342 34.79 -14.26 0.50
C GLN A 342 34.33 -13.80 1.89
#